data_AF-A0A968VMN6-F1
#
_entry.id   AF-A0A968VMN6-F1
#
_cell.length_a   1.000
_cell.length_b   1.000
_cell.length_c   1.000
_cell.angle_alpha   90.00
_cell.angle_beta   90.00
_cell.angle_gamma   90.00
#
_symmetry.space_group_name_H-M   'P 1'
#
loop_
_entity.id
_entity.type
_entity.pdbx_description
1 polymer ?
#
loop_
_entity_poly.entity_id
_entity_poly.type
_entity_poly.pdbx_seq_one_letter_code
_entity_poly.pdbx_strand_id
1 'polypeptide(L)'
;MSQKVISYVSLVSFFLTVVATPGRAIVSISSSLRTTTPGSGLLNSNDNQGSPSCVNQGDSTVGNGDENSGNLVNTNNADNSPTKQKKTTLLKQALNLKRQVDKQWQYMVMGWASEAGAYLQPAPWPQIHQQARQAKVPVMMYHDVLPEKEVPWDNTPQEIAEHFRLIKAQGLTPISLQQLVTHLHTGLPLPEKPIVLTFDDGYGGHYEYVYKLMQEYNYPVAFSVYTDGVGKEAIPNSDRRPGGPRTHVSWEQLQEMAANPLVEIISHSVTHPLDMREQTDAQITKELVEAKQILESKLGVSVDYFTYPVGKNDDRVRRLVKEAGYVAAFTMHEDPTKEQLAGESENLLAIGRWGQSRLLEALENTWGGAALVNIAGQSGMEEFDFTAPIKMQKVAIDNTNLILISGGRPVTIHARSRYQVPEILANTGAVAGVDGGFFSLEFLDSNQMIGPVLSQNTKKFVPGKEADVLRIKNRPLVLISKETVKFIPFDVNKHNEQSAIEAEMPDVTDAFVGAAWLVRDGAAQSAQTFGNLFDFDAERHRAFWGINKNGQPVIGVSVDPVDSVSLGKILAKAGYYDAVMLDSGASTSLAYKGDSLVGYTPRPVPHVVALMPSDTEVMANCSPNLSSKQTKQ
;
A
#
# COMPACT_ATOMS: atom_id res chain seq x y z
N MET A 1 -21.22 -8.66 14.60
CA MET A 1 -20.52 -9.44 15.66
C MET A 1 -21.10 -9.08 17.03
N SER A 2 -20.75 -9.79 18.10
CA SER A 2 -21.44 -9.71 19.41
C SER A 2 -20.98 -8.55 20.32
N GLN A 3 -21.87 -8.14 21.23
CA GLN A 3 -21.92 -6.98 22.15
C GLN A 3 -20.70 -6.69 23.08
N LYS A 4 -19.49 -7.20 22.83
CA LYS A 4 -18.34 -7.06 23.77
C LYS A 4 -17.41 -5.86 23.55
N VAL A 5 -17.69 -4.96 22.59
CA VAL A 5 -16.78 -3.85 22.22
C VAL A 5 -17.04 -2.55 23.01
N ILE A 6 -18.26 -2.35 23.52
CA ILE A 6 -18.74 -1.03 24.00
C ILE A 6 -18.07 -0.56 25.31
N SER A 7 -17.50 -1.46 26.11
CA SER A 7 -17.06 -1.14 27.48
C SER A 7 -15.64 -0.56 27.65
N TYR A 8 -14.92 -0.20 26.57
CA TYR A 8 -13.51 0.22 26.66
C TYR A 8 -13.20 1.67 26.22
N VAL A 9 -14.17 2.42 25.69
CA VAL A 9 -13.95 3.78 25.17
C VAL A 9 -14.11 4.87 26.25
N SER A 10 -15.02 4.66 27.21
CA SER A 10 -15.57 5.70 28.09
C SER A 10 -14.67 6.20 29.24
N LEU A 11 -13.34 6.19 29.12
CA LEU A 11 -12.43 6.57 30.22
C LEU A 11 -11.23 7.47 29.86
N VAL A 12 -10.99 7.80 28.59
CA VAL A 12 -9.77 8.53 28.18
C VAL A 12 -9.94 10.06 28.21
N SER A 13 -11.14 10.57 27.93
CA SER A 13 -11.39 11.98 27.58
C SER A 13 -11.44 12.98 28.76
N PHE A 14 -10.83 12.70 29.93
CA PHE A 14 -11.00 13.56 31.13
C PHE A 14 -9.72 14.19 31.72
N PHE A 15 -8.53 13.98 31.14
CA PHE A 15 -7.29 14.60 31.65
C PHE A 15 -6.36 15.11 30.54
N LEU A 16 -6.81 16.11 29.79
CA LEU A 16 -5.96 16.85 28.84
C LEU A 16 -6.26 18.37 28.77
N THR A 17 -6.11 19.03 29.91
CA THR A 17 -5.96 20.50 30.00
C THR A 17 -5.07 20.82 31.21
N VAL A 18 -4.44 22.02 31.25
CA VAL A 18 -3.54 22.51 32.34
C VAL A 18 -2.21 21.71 32.39
N VAL A 19 -1.07 22.14 31.84
CA VAL A 19 -0.53 23.51 31.73
C VAL A 19 0.74 23.51 30.86
N ALA A 20 1.04 24.64 30.20
CA ALA A 20 2.36 24.92 29.64
C ALA A 20 3.25 25.64 30.68
N THR A 21 4.37 25.03 31.08
CA THR A 21 5.44 25.65 31.91
C THR A 21 5.06 26.04 33.37
N PRO A 22 6.02 26.27 34.30
CA PRO A 22 5.87 25.76 35.67
C PRO A 22 5.38 26.76 36.75
N GLY A 23 4.40 26.36 37.59
CA GLY A 23 4.03 27.17 38.77
C GLY A 23 3.04 26.59 39.81
N ARG A 24 3.54 25.79 40.79
CA ARG A 24 2.96 25.50 42.15
C ARG A 24 1.58 24.77 42.26
N ALA A 25 1.34 24.20 43.46
CA ALA A 25 0.16 23.44 43.96
C ALA A 25 -0.20 22.12 43.19
N ILE A 26 -0.49 20.93 43.76
CA ILE A 26 -0.86 20.38 45.09
C ILE A 26 -2.38 20.36 45.39
N VAL A 27 -2.87 19.26 46.04
CA VAL A 27 -4.26 18.93 46.51
C VAL A 27 -5.14 18.15 45.49
N SER A 28 -6.23 17.47 45.90
CA SER A 28 -6.39 16.05 46.36
C SER A 28 -7.90 15.73 46.63
N ILE A 29 -8.47 14.55 46.98
CA ILE A 29 -7.99 13.20 47.35
C ILE A 29 -9.10 12.10 47.20
N SER A 30 -8.77 10.83 46.92
CA SER A 30 -9.61 9.60 47.13
C SER A 30 -10.95 9.48 46.32
N SER A 31 -11.79 8.42 46.36
CA SER A 31 -11.83 7.14 47.12
C SER A 31 -12.58 5.98 46.41
N SER A 32 -12.16 4.74 46.68
CA SER A 32 -12.84 3.41 46.60
C SER A 32 -14.28 3.23 46.09
N LEU A 33 -14.50 2.13 45.35
CA LEU A 33 -15.78 1.42 45.17
C LEU A 33 -15.88 0.16 46.05
N ARG A 34 -17.11 -0.23 46.44
CA ARG A 34 -17.48 -1.59 46.90
C ARG A 34 -18.60 -2.12 46.01
N THR A 35 -18.66 -3.45 45.83
CA THR A 35 -19.73 -4.15 45.12
C THR A 35 -20.61 -4.95 46.09
N THR A 36 -21.89 -5.08 45.76
CA THR A 36 -22.85 -5.97 46.45
C THR A 36 -23.90 -6.48 45.48
N THR A 37 -24.18 -7.78 45.52
CA THR A 37 -25.41 -8.40 44.98
C THR A 37 -25.92 -9.43 46.00
N PRO A 38 -27.24 -9.63 46.11
CA PRO A 38 -27.83 -10.25 47.31
C PRO A 38 -27.98 -11.78 47.22
N GLY A 39 -28.05 -12.42 48.38
CA GLY A 39 -28.48 -13.81 48.53
C GLY A 39 -29.96 -13.94 48.91
N SER A 40 -30.54 -15.11 48.68
CA SER A 40 -31.90 -15.48 49.08
C SER A 40 -31.90 -16.54 50.18
N GLY A 41 -32.58 -16.31 51.29
CA GLY A 41 -32.76 -17.29 52.36
C GLY A 41 -33.89 -16.87 53.31
N LEU A 42 -34.78 -17.80 53.65
CA LEU A 42 -35.98 -17.55 54.45
C LEU A 42 -35.97 -18.38 55.74
N LEU A 43 -36.54 -17.77 56.79
CA LEU A 43 -37.14 -18.37 57.99
C LEU A 43 -36.25 -18.95 59.12
N ASN A 44 -36.49 -18.36 60.29
CA ASN A 44 -36.75 -19.02 61.58
C ASN A 44 -35.60 -19.56 62.48
N SER A 45 -35.20 -18.66 63.40
CA SER A 45 -35.61 -18.69 64.84
C SER A 45 -34.79 -19.48 65.89
N ASN A 46 -34.60 -18.78 67.01
CA ASN A 46 -34.38 -19.21 68.41
C ASN A 46 -32.96 -19.52 68.95
N ASP A 47 -32.53 -18.55 69.79
CA ASP A 47 -32.14 -18.70 71.20
C ASP A 47 -30.67 -18.78 71.68
N ASN A 48 -30.44 -17.92 72.68
CA ASN A 48 -29.55 -18.00 73.86
C ASN A 48 -28.03 -17.71 73.81
N GLN A 49 -27.72 -16.51 74.35
CA GLN A 49 -26.72 -16.22 75.41
C GLN A 49 -25.21 -16.29 75.08
N GLY A 50 -24.40 -15.49 75.82
CA GLY A 50 -22.92 -15.64 75.78
C GLY A 50 -22.01 -14.42 76.06
N SER A 51 -22.48 -13.29 76.60
CA SER A 51 -21.59 -12.22 77.13
C SER A 51 -20.95 -12.64 78.48
N PRO A 52 -19.90 -11.97 79.06
CA PRO A 52 -19.44 -10.59 78.80
C PRO A 52 -17.91 -10.28 78.92
N SER A 53 -17.53 -9.01 78.63
CA SER A 53 -16.55 -8.08 79.31
C SER A 53 -15.20 -8.59 79.91
N CYS A 54 -14.06 -7.86 79.94
CA CYS A 54 -13.72 -6.43 80.17
C CYS A 54 -12.43 -6.03 79.37
N VAL A 55 -11.97 -4.78 79.11
CA VAL A 55 -11.91 -3.50 79.87
C VAL A 55 -10.78 -3.55 80.96
N ASN A 56 -9.76 -2.66 81.09
CA ASN A 56 -9.48 -1.33 80.51
C ASN A 56 -7.98 -0.89 80.54
N GLN A 57 -7.63 0.15 79.76
CA GLN A 57 -6.69 1.29 80.02
C GLN A 57 -5.18 1.14 80.38
N GLY A 58 -4.40 2.16 79.95
CA GLY A 58 -3.21 2.69 80.66
C GLY A 58 -1.84 2.61 79.95
N ASP A 59 -0.94 3.58 80.11
CA ASP A 59 -0.84 4.88 79.41
C ASP A 59 0.50 5.59 79.77
N SER A 60 1.18 6.23 78.79
CA SER A 60 2.41 7.07 78.96
C SER A 60 3.68 6.35 79.54
N THR A 61 4.93 6.88 79.57
CA THR A 61 5.56 8.19 79.24
C THR A 61 7.03 8.03 78.75
N VAL A 62 7.46 8.94 77.85
CA VAL A 62 8.72 9.74 77.81
C VAL A 62 10.08 9.21 78.36
N GLY A 63 11.16 9.38 77.60
CA GLY A 63 12.56 9.42 78.08
C GLY A 63 13.60 9.79 77.01
N ASN A 64 14.53 10.72 77.30
CA ASN A 64 15.59 11.21 76.38
C ASN A 64 16.98 10.63 76.73
N GLY A 65 17.94 10.69 75.79
CA GLY A 65 19.37 10.53 76.09
C GLY A 65 20.28 10.41 74.86
N ASP A 66 20.91 11.51 74.44
CA ASP A 66 22.01 11.53 73.46
C ASP A 66 23.37 11.34 74.13
N GLU A 67 24.30 10.61 73.51
CA GLU A 67 25.73 10.97 73.54
C GLU A 67 26.47 10.42 72.31
N ASN A 68 27.71 10.89 72.07
CA ASN A 68 28.22 11.09 70.72
C ASN A 68 29.67 10.56 70.52
N SER A 69 29.88 9.78 69.46
CA SER A 69 31.22 9.52 68.91
C SER A 69 31.14 9.27 67.40
N GLY A 70 31.77 10.14 66.61
CA GLY A 70 31.52 10.22 65.17
C GLY A 70 32.36 9.29 64.30
N ASN A 71 31.98 9.22 63.01
CA ASN A 71 32.96 9.02 61.95
C ASN A 71 32.53 9.73 60.65
N LEU A 72 33.48 9.86 59.72
CA LEU A 72 33.39 10.65 58.48
C LEU A 72 32.19 10.29 57.59
N VAL A 73 31.50 11.31 57.04
CA VAL A 73 31.29 11.45 55.57
C VAL A 73 30.83 12.88 55.20
N ASN A 74 31.40 13.34 54.09
CA ASN A 74 31.14 14.55 53.30
C ASN A 74 29.70 15.15 53.35
N THR A 75 29.58 16.42 53.75
CA THR A 75 28.30 17.14 53.79
C THR A 75 27.84 17.58 52.40
N ASN A 76 26.81 16.92 51.86
CA ASN A 76 25.98 17.48 50.80
C ASN A 76 24.50 17.25 51.15
N ASN A 77 23.79 18.34 51.47
CA ASN A 77 22.35 18.32 51.75
C ASN A 77 21.55 18.08 50.46
N ALA A 78 21.51 16.81 50.04
CA ALA A 78 20.51 16.33 49.12
C ALA A 78 19.17 16.24 49.86
N ASP A 79 18.43 17.36 49.87
CA ASP A 79 17.00 17.36 50.19
C ASP A 79 16.32 16.21 49.45
N ASN A 80 15.93 15.18 50.21
CA ASN A 80 15.42 13.93 49.68
C ASN A 80 13.89 13.97 49.59
N SER A 81 13.35 15.17 49.34
CA SER A 81 11.94 15.40 49.12
C SER A 81 11.43 14.50 47.98
N PRO A 82 10.26 13.86 48.13
CA PRO A 82 9.75 12.91 47.13
C PRO A 82 9.46 13.56 45.77
N THR A 83 9.44 14.90 45.70
CA THR A 83 9.38 15.68 44.45
C THR A 83 10.61 15.50 43.55
N LYS A 84 11.82 15.30 44.10
CA LYS A 84 13.04 15.16 43.28
C LYS A 84 13.13 13.78 42.65
N GLN A 85 12.88 12.72 43.43
CA GLN A 85 12.70 11.37 42.90
C GLN A 85 11.54 11.30 41.90
N LYS A 86 10.37 11.89 42.22
CA LYS A 86 9.24 11.96 41.27
C LYS A 86 9.60 12.70 39.98
N LYS A 87 10.40 13.77 39.99
CA LYS A 87 10.88 14.41 38.75
C LYS A 87 11.75 13.48 37.91
N THR A 88 12.68 12.73 38.51
CA THR A 88 13.46 11.72 37.75
C THR A 88 12.62 10.54 37.26
N THR A 89 11.60 10.13 38.02
CA THR A 89 10.64 9.09 37.59
C THR A 89 9.73 9.59 36.48
N LEU A 90 9.25 10.84 36.54
CA LEU A 90 8.46 11.48 35.49
C LEU A 90 9.28 11.70 34.21
N LEU A 91 10.56 12.05 34.31
CA LEU A 91 11.44 12.15 33.13
C LEU A 91 11.67 10.77 32.50
N LYS A 92 11.85 9.72 33.32
CA LYS A 92 11.90 8.32 32.85
C LYS A 92 10.56 7.85 32.28
N GLN A 93 9.43 8.31 32.82
CA GLN A 93 8.09 8.02 32.31
C GLN A 93 7.81 8.76 31.00
N ALA A 94 8.26 10.00 30.83
CA ALA A 94 8.16 10.73 29.55
C ALA A 94 9.08 10.14 28.48
N LEU A 95 10.28 9.69 28.84
CA LEU A 95 11.16 8.90 27.95
C LEU A 95 10.59 7.53 27.62
N ASN A 96 9.90 6.87 28.57
CA ASN A 96 9.13 5.65 28.30
C ASN A 96 7.86 5.94 27.49
N LEU A 97 7.23 7.11 27.63
CA LEU A 97 6.04 7.49 26.87
C LEU A 97 6.42 7.82 25.42
N LYS A 98 7.53 8.54 25.21
CA LYS A 98 8.14 8.66 23.88
C LYS A 98 8.45 7.28 23.31
N ARG A 99 9.12 6.40 24.06
CA ARG A 99 9.32 4.99 23.66
C ARG A 99 8.03 4.18 23.50
N GLN A 100 6.90 4.60 24.06
CA GLN A 100 5.59 3.97 23.87
C GLN A 100 4.85 4.53 22.66
N VAL A 101 5.06 5.79 22.29
CA VAL A 101 4.62 6.36 20.99
C VAL A 101 5.48 5.77 19.88
N ASP A 102 6.81 5.77 20.01
CA ASP A 102 7.74 5.07 19.11
C ASP A 102 7.34 3.58 18.99
N LYS A 103 6.95 2.93 20.10
CA LYS A 103 6.44 1.54 20.08
C LYS A 103 5.02 1.40 19.55
N GLN A 104 4.10 2.34 19.73
CA GLN A 104 2.77 2.25 19.16
C GLN A 104 2.82 2.46 17.65
N TRP A 105 3.70 3.33 17.15
CA TRP A 105 4.08 3.34 15.74
C TRP A 105 4.68 2.00 15.31
N GLN A 106 5.64 1.44 16.06
CA GLN A 106 6.15 0.09 15.75
C GLN A 106 5.07 -1.00 15.81
N TYR A 107 4.06 -0.94 16.68
CA TYR A 107 2.98 -1.95 16.76
C TYR A 107 1.88 -1.74 15.72
N MET A 108 1.58 -0.49 15.35
CA MET A 108 0.67 -0.18 14.24
C MET A 108 1.28 -0.61 12.90
N VAL A 109 2.60 -0.45 12.74
CA VAL A 109 3.38 -1.04 11.66
C VAL A 109 3.44 -2.57 11.78
N MET A 110 3.84 -3.14 12.92
CA MET A 110 4.04 -4.59 13.10
C MET A 110 2.76 -5.42 13.14
N GLY A 111 1.58 -4.81 13.28
CA GLY A 111 0.30 -5.48 12.98
C GLY A 111 0.17 -5.89 11.51
N TRP A 112 0.94 -5.23 10.63
CA TRP A 112 1.00 -5.44 9.17
C TRP A 112 2.43 -5.72 8.67
N ALA A 113 3.43 -5.84 9.55
CA ALA A 113 4.85 -5.91 9.17
C ALA A 113 5.66 -6.92 10.00
N SER A 114 5.78 -8.14 9.48
CA SER A 114 6.92 -9.04 9.73
C SER A 114 7.79 -9.27 8.49
N GLU A 115 7.34 -8.92 7.28
CA GLU A 115 8.10 -9.13 6.03
C GLU A 115 8.25 -7.86 5.16
N ALA A 116 7.29 -6.93 5.16
CA ALA A 116 7.39 -5.68 4.38
C ALA A 116 8.35 -4.63 4.96
N GLY A 117 8.65 -4.69 6.26
CA GLY A 117 9.39 -3.66 7.01
C GLY A 117 10.87 -3.46 6.61
N ALA A 118 11.39 -4.24 5.65
CA ALA A 118 12.72 -4.09 5.09
C ALA A 118 12.77 -3.29 3.77
N TYR A 119 11.61 -3.02 3.13
CA TYR A 119 11.57 -2.58 1.73
C TYR A 119 11.32 -1.09 1.49
N LEU A 120 10.81 -0.34 2.47
CA LEU A 120 10.53 1.09 2.34
C LEU A 120 11.12 1.88 3.53
N GLN A 121 11.94 2.88 3.25
CA GLN A 121 12.35 3.91 4.20
C GLN A 121 11.40 5.11 4.03
N PRO A 122 10.54 5.45 5.00
CA PRO A 122 9.62 6.57 4.87
C PRO A 122 10.36 7.90 4.63
N ALA A 123 9.75 8.79 3.86
CA ALA A 123 10.33 10.11 3.60
C ALA A 123 10.37 10.94 4.90
N PRO A 124 11.44 11.71 5.18
CA PRO A 124 11.52 12.53 6.39
C PRO A 124 10.37 13.55 6.47
N TRP A 125 9.39 13.29 7.35
CA TRP A 125 8.16 14.08 7.42
C TRP A 125 8.45 15.59 7.65
N PRO A 126 7.83 16.52 6.88
CA PRO A 126 6.65 16.33 6.02
C PRO A 126 6.96 16.02 4.54
N GLN A 127 8.17 15.61 4.16
CA GLN A 127 8.51 15.37 2.76
C GLN A 127 7.71 14.24 2.12
N ILE A 128 7.43 14.37 0.82
CA ILE A 128 6.76 13.34 -0.01
C ILE A 128 7.82 12.41 -0.60
N HIS A 129 7.58 11.10 -0.52
CA HIS A 129 8.47 10.05 -0.99
C HIS A 129 8.64 10.06 -2.51
N GLN A 130 9.87 9.81 -3.00
CA GLN A 130 10.22 9.96 -4.41
C GLN A 130 9.37 9.08 -5.35
N GLN A 131 8.97 7.88 -4.91
CA GLN A 131 8.09 6.99 -5.67
C GLN A 131 6.65 7.54 -5.75
N ALA A 132 6.15 8.19 -4.69
CA ALA A 132 4.81 8.76 -4.68
C ALA A 132 4.67 9.99 -5.58
N ARG A 133 5.78 10.73 -5.80
CA ARG A 133 5.84 11.81 -6.80
C ARG A 133 5.67 11.35 -8.25
N GLN A 134 5.65 10.05 -8.51
CA GLN A 134 5.36 9.49 -9.84
C GLN A 134 3.85 9.31 -10.08
N ALA A 135 3.04 9.24 -9.02
CA ALA A 135 1.61 9.01 -9.11
C ALA A 135 0.84 10.30 -9.44
N LYS A 136 -0.02 10.22 -10.45
CA LYS A 136 -1.02 11.24 -10.80
C LYS A 136 -2.31 10.98 -10.04
N VAL A 137 -2.36 11.41 -8.78
CA VAL A 137 -3.54 11.28 -7.90
C VAL A 137 -4.24 12.65 -7.79
N PRO A 138 -5.41 12.85 -8.41
CA PRO A 138 -6.21 14.05 -8.20
C PRO A 138 -6.98 13.95 -6.88
N VAL A 139 -6.96 15.06 -6.15
CA VAL A 139 -7.78 15.29 -4.95
C VAL A 139 -8.85 16.29 -5.33
N MET A 140 -10.07 15.81 -5.59
CA MET A 140 -11.16 16.65 -6.05
C MET A 140 -11.73 17.46 -4.90
N MET A 141 -11.91 18.76 -5.13
CA MET A 141 -12.47 19.74 -4.20
C MET A 141 -13.87 20.13 -4.67
N TYR A 142 -14.86 19.77 -3.85
CA TYR A 142 -16.27 20.15 -3.97
C TYR A 142 -16.63 21.10 -2.81
N HIS A 143 -17.70 21.87 -2.96
CA HIS A 143 -18.27 22.68 -1.88
C HIS A 143 -19.69 22.19 -1.58
N ASP A 144 -20.72 22.99 -1.83
CA ASP A 144 -22.12 22.66 -1.52
C ASP A 144 -22.81 21.87 -2.65
N VAL A 145 -23.89 21.18 -2.27
CA VAL A 145 -24.72 20.37 -3.18
C VAL A 145 -26.18 20.76 -2.95
N LEU A 146 -26.77 21.51 -3.88
CA LEU A 146 -28.08 22.14 -3.73
C LEU A 146 -28.96 21.91 -4.97
N PRO A 147 -30.30 21.81 -4.85
CA PRO A 147 -31.20 21.64 -6.00
C PRO A 147 -31.08 22.76 -7.06
N GLU A 148 -30.79 24.00 -6.62
CA GLU A 148 -30.47 25.15 -7.45
C GLU A 148 -29.09 25.69 -7.04
N LYS A 149 -28.22 26.00 -8.01
CA LYS A 149 -26.90 26.59 -7.73
C LYS A 149 -27.02 28.08 -7.44
N GLU A 150 -26.25 28.57 -6.47
CA GLU A 150 -26.12 30.00 -6.20
C GLU A 150 -24.78 30.59 -6.68
N VAL A 151 -23.73 29.78 -6.74
CA VAL A 151 -22.38 30.15 -7.20
C VAL A 151 -21.82 29.10 -8.19
N PRO A 152 -20.85 29.46 -9.05
CA PRO A 152 -20.37 28.55 -10.11
C PRO A 152 -19.75 27.23 -9.63
N TRP A 153 -19.29 27.18 -8.37
CA TRP A 153 -18.66 26.03 -7.72
C TRP A 153 -19.59 25.29 -6.74
N ASP A 154 -20.90 25.56 -6.78
CA ASP A 154 -21.89 24.61 -6.28
C ASP A 154 -22.08 23.46 -7.28
N ASN A 155 -22.62 22.33 -6.81
CA ASN A 155 -23.16 21.29 -7.69
C ASN A 155 -24.63 21.00 -7.39
N THR A 156 -25.33 20.41 -8.37
CA THR A 156 -26.66 19.84 -8.10
C THR A 156 -26.56 18.37 -7.70
N PRO A 157 -27.57 17.80 -7.00
CA PRO A 157 -27.62 16.36 -6.71
C PRO A 157 -27.50 15.49 -7.97
N GLN A 158 -28.04 15.96 -9.10
CA GLN A 158 -27.95 15.29 -10.40
C GLN A 158 -26.52 15.32 -10.98
N GLU A 159 -25.81 16.44 -10.85
CA GLU A 159 -24.39 16.52 -11.26
C GLU A 159 -23.50 15.64 -10.39
N ILE A 160 -23.69 15.63 -9.06
CA ILE A 160 -22.89 14.76 -8.16
C ILE A 160 -23.18 13.28 -8.43
N ALA A 161 -24.44 12.91 -8.69
CA ALA A 161 -24.79 11.56 -9.14
C ALA A 161 -24.13 11.18 -10.47
N GLU A 162 -24.09 12.10 -11.45
CA GLU A 162 -23.40 11.91 -12.72
C GLU A 162 -21.87 11.81 -12.53
N HIS A 163 -21.27 12.61 -11.66
CA HIS A 163 -19.85 12.55 -11.34
C HIS A 163 -19.46 11.18 -10.76
N PHE A 164 -20.25 10.66 -9.80
CA PHE A 164 -20.04 9.32 -9.24
C PHE A 164 -20.25 8.22 -10.28
N ARG A 165 -21.27 8.36 -11.15
CA ARG A 165 -21.50 7.45 -12.28
C ARG A 165 -20.33 7.44 -13.28
N LEU A 166 -19.73 8.59 -13.57
CA LEU A 166 -18.59 8.73 -14.47
C LEU A 166 -17.29 8.14 -13.88
N ILE A 167 -17.01 8.39 -12.59
CA ILE A 167 -15.91 7.76 -11.86
C ILE A 167 -16.02 6.23 -11.98
N LYS A 168 -17.21 5.68 -11.72
CA LYS A 168 -17.49 4.24 -11.86
C LYS A 168 -17.33 3.74 -13.28
N ALA A 169 -17.87 4.46 -14.27
CA ALA A 169 -17.88 4.06 -15.68
C ALA A 169 -16.49 4.10 -16.34
N GLN A 170 -15.58 4.96 -15.86
CA GLN A 170 -14.20 5.06 -16.34
C GLN A 170 -13.20 4.20 -15.54
N GLY A 171 -13.68 3.47 -14.53
CA GLY A 171 -12.85 2.58 -13.71
C GLY A 171 -11.89 3.32 -12.78
N LEU A 172 -12.26 4.51 -12.29
CA LEU A 172 -11.52 5.19 -11.23
C LEU A 172 -11.85 4.55 -9.87
N THR A 173 -10.86 4.51 -8.98
CA THR A 173 -10.98 3.93 -7.64
C THR A 173 -10.90 5.05 -6.59
N PRO A 174 -12.03 5.45 -5.98
CA PRO A 174 -12.00 6.35 -4.83
C PRO A 174 -11.24 5.74 -3.64
N ILE A 175 -10.30 6.49 -3.07
CA ILE A 175 -9.46 6.09 -1.92
C ILE A 175 -9.61 7.06 -0.74
N SER A 176 -9.31 6.59 0.47
CA SER A 176 -9.34 7.43 1.68
C SER A 176 -8.12 8.34 1.80
N LEU A 177 -8.21 9.38 2.64
CA LEU A 177 -7.06 10.25 2.94
C LEU A 177 -5.93 9.47 3.61
N GLN A 178 -6.25 8.49 4.46
CA GLN A 178 -5.26 7.60 5.06
C GLN A 178 -4.46 6.84 3.98
N GLN A 179 -5.11 6.33 2.93
CA GLN A 179 -4.42 5.68 1.81
C GLN A 179 -3.51 6.67 1.06
N LEU A 180 -4.02 7.87 0.73
CA LEU A 180 -3.24 8.90 0.05
C LEU A 180 -2.02 9.36 0.88
N VAL A 181 -2.22 9.72 2.14
CA VAL A 181 -1.14 10.24 3.01
C VAL A 181 -0.12 9.14 3.32
N THR A 182 -0.56 7.89 3.48
CA THR A 182 0.34 6.73 3.60
C THR A 182 1.20 6.58 2.33
N HIS A 183 0.60 6.62 1.15
CA HIS A 183 1.30 6.59 -0.13
C HIS A 183 2.33 7.73 -0.24
N LEU A 184 1.90 8.98 -0.06
CA LEU A 184 2.75 10.17 -0.14
C LEU A 184 3.92 10.12 0.86
N HIS A 185 3.72 9.60 2.07
CA HIS A 185 4.77 9.53 3.09
C HIS A 185 5.75 8.36 2.89
N THR A 186 5.28 7.19 2.46
CA THR A 186 6.06 5.94 2.48
C THR A 186 6.48 5.42 1.11
N GLY A 187 5.84 5.87 0.04
CA GLY A 187 5.94 5.25 -1.28
C GLY A 187 5.11 3.98 -1.45
N LEU A 188 4.37 3.53 -0.44
CA LEU A 188 3.44 2.41 -0.57
C LEU A 188 2.50 2.68 -1.77
N PRO A 189 2.45 1.82 -2.78
CA PRO A 189 1.67 2.07 -3.99
C PRO A 189 0.15 2.15 -3.74
N LEU A 190 -0.60 2.56 -4.76
CA LEU A 190 -2.06 2.74 -4.70
C LEU A 190 -2.81 1.77 -5.64
N PRO A 191 -4.14 1.63 -5.50
CA PRO A 191 -4.99 0.98 -6.49
C PRO A 191 -4.90 1.65 -7.87
N GLU A 192 -5.40 0.99 -8.91
CA GLU A 192 -5.47 1.60 -10.23
C GLU A 192 -6.43 2.81 -10.27
N LYS A 193 -6.04 3.79 -11.10
CA LYS A 193 -6.72 5.08 -11.28
C LYS A 193 -7.28 5.70 -9.96
N PRO A 194 -6.43 5.96 -8.94
CA PRO A 194 -6.89 6.37 -7.63
C PRO A 194 -7.32 7.85 -7.61
N ILE A 195 -8.46 8.14 -6.99
CA ILE A 195 -9.02 9.50 -6.85
C ILE A 195 -9.44 9.75 -5.41
N VAL A 196 -9.30 10.98 -4.92
CA VAL A 196 -9.83 11.39 -3.62
C VAL A 196 -10.98 12.37 -3.82
N LEU A 197 -12.03 12.24 -3.02
CA LEU A 197 -13.20 13.12 -3.03
C LEU A 197 -13.26 13.91 -1.71
N THR A 198 -13.07 15.23 -1.78
CA THR A 198 -13.15 16.15 -0.63
C THR A 198 -14.28 17.16 -0.83
N PHE A 199 -15.06 17.42 0.22
CA PHE A 199 -16.18 18.35 0.23
C PHE A 199 -15.99 19.37 1.37
N ASP A 200 -15.88 20.65 1.04
CA ASP A 200 -15.49 21.70 1.98
C ASP A 200 -16.67 22.45 2.63
N ASP A 201 -16.35 23.21 3.68
CA ASP A 201 -17.22 23.96 4.60
C ASP A 201 -18.20 23.17 5.50
N GLY A 202 -18.66 21.98 5.10
CA GLY A 202 -19.59 21.17 5.89
C GLY A 202 -21.08 21.54 5.71
N TYR A 203 -21.48 21.91 4.50
CA TYR A 203 -22.85 22.28 4.14
C TYR A 203 -23.86 21.14 4.35
N GLY A 204 -25.14 21.46 4.59
CA GLY A 204 -26.19 20.46 4.79
C GLY A 204 -26.41 19.52 3.59
N GLY A 205 -26.13 19.99 2.37
CA GLY A 205 -26.14 19.16 1.15
C GLY A 205 -25.16 17.97 1.19
N HIS A 206 -24.12 18.04 2.03
CA HIS A 206 -23.19 16.93 2.30
C HIS A 206 -23.92 15.75 2.93
N TYR A 207 -24.75 15.99 3.95
CA TYR A 207 -25.54 14.96 4.60
C TYR A 207 -26.78 14.58 3.76
N GLU A 208 -27.45 15.56 3.13
CA GLU A 208 -28.69 15.27 2.39
C GLU A 208 -28.44 14.49 1.10
N TYR A 209 -27.35 14.74 0.37
CA TYR A 209 -27.10 14.13 -0.93
C TYR A 209 -25.82 13.29 -0.96
N VAL A 210 -24.67 13.86 -0.58
CA VAL A 210 -23.37 13.21 -0.78
C VAL A 210 -23.24 11.95 0.09
N TYR A 211 -23.57 12.03 1.37
CA TYR A 211 -23.46 10.93 2.33
C TYR A 211 -24.32 9.71 1.95
N LYS A 212 -25.50 9.93 1.38
CA LYS A 212 -26.37 8.85 0.88
C LYS A 212 -25.80 8.23 -0.40
N LEU A 213 -25.32 9.06 -1.34
CA LEU A 213 -24.76 8.59 -2.61
C LEU A 213 -23.44 7.82 -2.41
N MET A 214 -22.58 8.24 -1.48
CA MET A 214 -21.34 7.49 -1.17
C MET A 214 -21.59 6.15 -0.47
N GLN A 215 -22.71 6.00 0.25
CA GLN A 215 -23.18 4.69 0.73
C GLN A 215 -23.63 3.80 -0.43
N GLU A 216 -24.41 4.32 -1.39
CA GLU A 216 -24.87 3.56 -2.58
C GLU A 216 -23.70 3.09 -3.47
N TYR A 217 -22.69 3.95 -3.65
CA TYR A 217 -21.52 3.65 -4.48
C TYR A 217 -20.39 2.93 -3.71
N ASN A 218 -20.47 2.83 -2.38
CA ASN A 218 -19.40 2.37 -1.50
C ASN A 218 -18.07 3.12 -1.75
N TYR A 219 -18.14 4.45 -1.77
CA TYR A 219 -16.99 5.33 -2.02
C TYR A 219 -16.50 5.98 -0.71
N PRO A 220 -15.19 5.95 -0.40
CA PRO A 220 -14.63 6.82 0.62
C PRO A 220 -14.75 8.30 0.21
N VAL A 221 -15.14 9.14 1.17
CA VAL A 221 -15.31 10.59 0.99
C VAL A 221 -14.82 11.32 2.25
N ALA A 222 -14.17 12.47 2.06
CA ALA A 222 -13.75 13.32 3.16
C ALA A 222 -14.52 14.65 3.19
N PHE A 223 -14.81 15.16 4.39
CA PHE A 223 -15.54 16.41 4.59
C PHE A 223 -14.72 17.38 5.43
N SER A 224 -14.41 18.58 4.90
CA SER A 224 -13.74 19.65 5.63
C SER A 224 -14.77 20.50 6.37
N VAL A 225 -14.75 20.45 7.71
CA VAL A 225 -15.77 21.12 8.55
C VAL A 225 -15.14 22.24 9.37
N TYR A 226 -15.68 23.46 9.28
CA TYR A 226 -15.33 24.56 10.17
C TYR A 226 -16.34 24.65 11.32
N THR A 227 -15.85 24.75 12.56
CA THR A 227 -16.69 24.37 13.72
C THR A 227 -17.79 25.37 14.07
N ASP A 228 -17.64 26.64 13.69
CA ASP A 228 -18.71 27.63 13.85
C ASP A 228 -19.82 27.45 12.80
N GLY A 229 -19.61 26.69 11.72
CA GLY A 229 -20.67 26.40 10.73
C GLY A 229 -21.73 25.46 11.29
N VAL A 230 -21.29 24.40 11.98
CA VAL A 230 -22.08 23.22 12.37
C VAL A 230 -23.37 23.58 13.12
N GLY A 231 -24.51 23.11 12.60
CA GLY A 231 -25.84 23.32 13.18
C GLY A 231 -26.50 24.66 12.83
N LYS A 232 -25.93 25.48 11.94
CA LYS A 232 -26.61 26.70 11.44
C LYS A 232 -27.65 26.38 10.37
N GLU A 233 -28.91 26.69 10.68
CA GLU A 233 -30.07 26.60 9.77
C GLU A 233 -30.09 27.67 8.66
N ALA A 234 -29.21 28.68 8.74
CA ALA A 234 -28.99 29.66 7.69
C ALA A 234 -27.54 30.18 7.74
N ILE A 235 -26.89 30.30 6.58
CA ILE A 235 -25.60 31.00 6.46
C ILE A 235 -25.84 32.48 6.23
N PRO A 236 -25.32 33.39 7.09
CA PRO A 236 -25.45 34.83 6.86
C PRO A 236 -25.00 35.22 5.45
N ASN A 237 -25.85 35.99 4.76
CA ASN A 237 -25.78 36.36 3.32
C ASN A 237 -26.39 35.34 2.32
N SER A 238 -26.83 34.14 2.74
CA SER A 238 -27.62 33.23 1.87
C SER A 238 -29.12 33.56 1.86
N ASP A 239 -29.60 34.27 2.89
CA ASP A 239 -31.01 34.57 3.26
C ASP A 239 -31.88 35.30 2.19
N ARG A 240 -31.43 35.44 0.95
CA ARG A 240 -32.06 36.22 -0.13
C ARG A 240 -31.98 35.58 -1.52
N ARG A 241 -31.67 34.27 -1.61
CA ARG A 241 -31.44 33.57 -2.88
C ARG A 241 -32.58 32.57 -3.20
N PRO A 242 -32.85 32.27 -4.50
CA PRO A 242 -33.63 31.10 -4.90
C PRO A 242 -32.96 29.81 -4.38
N GLY A 243 -33.74 28.75 -4.13
CA GLY A 243 -33.28 27.50 -3.53
C GLY A 243 -33.52 27.37 -2.02
N GLY A 244 -33.52 28.49 -1.27
CA GLY A 244 -33.64 28.50 0.20
C GLY A 244 -32.33 28.93 0.88
N PRO A 245 -32.28 29.04 2.22
CA PRO A 245 -31.04 29.35 2.91
C PRO A 245 -30.07 28.17 2.83
N ARG A 246 -28.77 28.43 2.67
CA ARG A 246 -27.76 27.39 2.90
C ARG A 246 -27.78 26.98 4.37
N THR A 247 -27.60 25.69 4.61
CA THR A 247 -27.49 25.10 5.95
C THR A 247 -26.11 24.47 6.12
N HIS A 248 -25.73 24.15 7.35
CA HIS A 248 -24.63 23.22 7.64
C HIS A 248 -25.18 21.92 8.22
N VAL A 249 -24.36 20.87 8.18
CA VAL A 249 -24.65 19.64 8.92
C VAL A 249 -24.84 19.93 10.42
N SER A 250 -25.76 19.23 11.08
CA SER A 250 -25.91 19.28 12.54
C SER A 250 -24.81 18.44 13.24
N TRP A 251 -24.66 18.58 14.56
CA TRP A 251 -23.72 17.75 15.32
C TRP A 251 -24.11 16.27 15.29
N GLU A 252 -25.40 15.97 15.29
CA GLU A 252 -25.97 14.64 15.22
C GLU A 252 -25.75 14.01 13.84
N GLN A 253 -25.94 14.78 12.77
CA GLN A 253 -25.63 14.37 11.40
C GLN A 253 -24.14 14.10 11.22
N LEU A 254 -23.28 14.98 11.72
CA LEU A 254 -21.83 14.83 11.65
C LEU A 254 -21.32 13.64 12.50
N GLN A 255 -21.97 13.34 13.62
CA GLN A 255 -21.73 12.12 14.40
C GLN A 255 -22.14 10.85 13.65
N GLU A 256 -23.27 10.85 12.93
CA GLU A 256 -23.65 9.72 12.07
C GLU A 256 -22.65 9.51 10.92
N MET A 257 -22.26 10.60 10.26
CA MET A 257 -21.24 10.59 9.20
C MET A 257 -19.91 10.03 9.73
N ALA A 258 -19.39 10.57 10.84
CA ALA A 258 -18.10 10.14 11.42
C ALA A 258 -18.10 8.70 11.98
N ALA A 259 -19.27 8.09 12.18
CA ALA A 259 -19.39 6.67 12.57
C ALA A 259 -19.25 5.70 11.38
N ASN A 260 -19.25 6.21 10.13
CA ASN A 260 -19.15 5.41 8.91
C ASN A 260 -17.68 5.24 8.49
N PRO A 261 -17.14 4.02 8.32
CA PRO A 261 -15.73 3.79 7.99
C PRO A 261 -15.29 4.23 6.58
N LEU A 262 -16.21 4.71 5.74
CA LEU A 262 -15.91 5.37 4.47
C LEU A 262 -15.75 6.90 4.61
N VAL A 263 -16.08 7.48 5.77
CA VAL A 263 -16.05 8.91 6.01
C VAL A 263 -14.78 9.33 6.76
N GLU A 264 -14.14 10.38 6.27
CA GLU A 264 -13.02 11.04 6.93
C GLU A 264 -13.42 12.50 7.25
N ILE A 265 -13.17 12.96 8.48
CA ILE A 265 -13.50 14.34 8.88
C ILE A 265 -12.22 15.17 8.95
N ILE A 266 -12.12 16.19 8.10
CA ILE A 266 -11.01 17.12 8.04
C ILE A 266 -11.39 18.38 8.84
N SER A 267 -10.45 18.94 9.61
CA SER A 267 -10.67 20.23 10.28
C SER A 267 -10.49 21.39 9.29
N HIS A 268 -11.42 22.35 9.29
CA HIS A 268 -11.39 23.51 8.38
C HIS A 268 -11.39 24.85 9.13
N SER A 269 -10.68 24.90 10.26
CA SER A 269 -10.62 26.01 11.24
C SER A 269 -11.89 26.18 12.11
N VAL A 270 -11.93 27.21 12.96
CA VAL A 270 -13.12 27.54 13.75
C VAL A 270 -14.06 28.43 12.93
N THR A 271 -13.54 29.55 12.39
CA THR A 271 -14.37 30.61 11.80
C THR A 271 -14.31 30.72 10.28
N HIS A 272 -13.52 29.88 9.60
CA HIS A 272 -13.20 29.97 8.16
C HIS A 272 -12.71 31.39 7.71
N PRO A 273 -11.52 31.83 8.18
CA PRO A 273 -10.95 33.13 7.80
C PRO A 273 -10.48 33.21 6.33
N LEU A 274 -10.77 34.33 5.67
CA LEU A 274 -10.47 34.58 4.24
C LEU A 274 -8.98 34.66 3.86
N ASP A 275 -8.10 34.78 4.85
CA ASP A 275 -6.65 34.56 4.73
C ASP A 275 -6.04 34.28 6.11
N MET A 276 -5.47 33.10 6.31
CA MET A 276 -4.76 32.78 7.57
C MET A 276 -3.43 33.55 7.71
N ARG A 277 -2.84 34.02 6.60
CA ARG A 277 -1.55 34.71 6.58
C ARG A 277 -1.65 36.14 7.11
N GLU A 278 -2.83 36.74 7.08
CA GLU A 278 -3.11 38.06 7.66
C GLU A 278 -3.35 38.01 9.18
N GLN A 279 -3.57 36.83 9.76
CA GLN A 279 -3.79 36.65 11.19
C GLN A 279 -2.48 36.57 12.00
N THR A 280 -2.55 36.94 13.28
CA THR A 280 -1.46 36.71 14.25
C THR A 280 -1.33 35.22 14.60
N ASP A 281 -0.14 34.78 15.00
CA ASP A 281 0.11 33.40 15.45
C ASP A 281 -0.90 32.93 16.51
N ALA A 282 -1.29 33.82 17.45
CA ALA A 282 -2.24 33.49 18.50
C ALA A 282 -3.67 33.24 17.97
N GLN A 283 -4.08 33.93 16.91
CA GLN A 283 -5.35 33.67 16.22
C GLN A 283 -5.27 32.36 15.44
N ILE A 284 -4.21 32.14 14.66
CA ILE A 284 -4.01 30.90 13.89
C ILE A 284 -3.97 29.68 14.82
N THR A 285 -3.24 29.74 15.94
CA THR A 285 -3.22 28.66 16.94
C THR A 285 -4.62 28.42 17.53
N LYS A 286 -5.43 29.47 17.75
CA LYS A 286 -6.82 29.29 18.18
C LYS A 286 -7.64 28.56 17.11
N GLU A 287 -7.64 29.08 15.88
CA GLU A 287 -8.36 28.51 14.72
C GLU A 287 -8.05 27.02 14.50
N LEU A 288 -6.81 26.60 14.75
CA LEU A 288 -6.35 25.22 14.61
C LEU A 288 -6.71 24.35 15.82
N VAL A 289 -6.26 24.75 17.01
CA VAL A 289 -6.34 23.89 18.21
C VAL A 289 -7.78 23.76 18.73
N GLU A 290 -8.56 24.85 18.70
CA GLU A 290 -9.95 24.82 19.16
C GLU A 290 -10.83 24.02 18.20
N ALA A 291 -10.62 24.13 16.88
CA ALA A 291 -11.35 23.33 15.90
C ALA A 291 -11.09 21.82 16.03
N LYS A 292 -9.80 21.42 16.16
CA LYS A 292 -9.43 20.02 16.41
C LYS A 292 -10.06 19.50 17.72
N GLN A 293 -9.94 20.25 18.81
CA GLN A 293 -10.53 19.86 20.10
C GLN A 293 -12.06 19.76 20.07
N ILE A 294 -12.75 20.68 19.41
CA ILE A 294 -14.22 20.62 19.26
C ILE A 294 -14.62 19.38 18.46
N LEU A 295 -14.02 19.13 17.29
CA LEU A 295 -14.36 17.97 16.46
C LEU A 295 -14.04 16.65 17.18
N GLU A 296 -12.84 16.48 17.74
CA GLU A 296 -12.46 15.24 18.45
C GLU A 296 -13.34 14.97 19.68
N SER A 297 -13.68 16.00 20.46
CA SER A 297 -14.55 15.85 21.63
C SER A 297 -16.03 15.62 21.30
N LYS A 298 -16.50 16.10 20.13
CA LYS A 298 -17.88 15.90 19.65
C LYS A 298 -18.08 14.56 18.94
N LEU A 299 -17.08 14.10 18.20
CA LEU A 299 -17.20 12.94 17.29
C LEU A 299 -16.55 11.67 17.85
N GLY A 300 -15.59 11.79 18.77
CA GLY A 300 -14.92 10.62 19.38
C GLY A 300 -13.91 9.91 18.48
N VAL A 301 -13.59 10.50 17.33
CA VAL A 301 -12.53 10.08 16.39
C VAL A 301 -11.33 11.02 16.48
N SER A 302 -10.15 10.63 15.97
CA SER A 302 -9.06 11.57 15.77
C SER A 302 -9.30 12.42 14.52
N VAL A 303 -8.80 13.66 14.51
CA VAL A 303 -8.93 14.60 13.38
C VAL A 303 -7.54 14.99 12.92
N ASP A 304 -6.91 14.10 12.17
CA ASP A 304 -5.48 14.15 11.87
C ASP A 304 -5.12 14.99 10.64
N TYR A 305 -6.13 15.56 9.97
CA TYR A 305 -5.99 16.34 8.74
C TYR A 305 -6.58 17.75 8.86
N PHE A 306 -6.01 18.70 8.13
CA PHE A 306 -6.48 20.09 8.04
C PHE A 306 -6.67 20.53 6.58
N THR A 307 -7.69 21.35 6.30
CA THR A 307 -7.85 22.04 5.01
C THR A 307 -7.69 23.53 5.23
N TYR A 308 -6.82 24.22 4.49
CA TYR A 308 -6.67 25.67 4.58
C TYR A 308 -7.91 26.39 4.02
N PRO A 309 -8.59 27.25 4.81
CA PRO A 309 -9.60 28.18 4.30
C PRO A 309 -9.10 28.92 3.05
N VAL A 310 -9.87 28.85 1.97
CA VAL A 310 -9.52 29.33 0.61
C VAL A 310 -8.10 28.99 0.12
N GLY A 311 -7.50 27.91 0.65
CA GLY A 311 -6.14 27.45 0.32
C GLY A 311 -4.98 28.28 0.87
N LYS A 312 -5.21 29.45 1.49
CA LYS A 312 -4.13 30.43 1.73
C LYS A 312 -3.23 30.05 2.90
N ASN A 313 -1.97 29.72 2.59
CA ASN A 313 -0.97 29.30 3.55
C ASN A 313 0.43 29.87 3.22
N ASP A 314 1.31 29.87 4.22
CA ASP A 314 2.74 30.15 4.14
C ASP A 314 3.49 29.28 5.18
N ASP A 315 4.82 29.36 5.24
CA ASP A 315 5.62 28.55 6.19
C ASP A 315 5.35 28.86 7.67
N ARG A 316 4.83 30.04 8.00
CA ARG A 316 4.39 30.40 9.36
C ARG A 316 3.08 29.69 9.69
N VAL A 317 2.10 29.71 8.79
CA VAL A 317 0.82 28.99 8.95
C VAL A 317 1.06 27.47 8.99
N ARG A 318 1.85 26.93 8.04
CA ARG A 318 2.22 25.49 7.97
C ARG A 318 2.91 25.01 9.24
N ARG A 319 3.81 25.82 9.82
CA ARG A 319 4.44 25.53 11.12
C ARG A 319 3.40 25.41 12.23
N LEU A 320 2.42 26.31 12.28
CA LEU A 320 1.38 26.31 13.31
C LEU A 320 0.41 25.12 13.14
N VAL A 321 0.08 24.72 11.90
CA VAL A 321 -0.65 23.46 11.60
C VAL A 321 0.11 22.24 12.16
N LYS A 322 1.43 22.18 11.92
CA LYS A 322 2.30 21.15 12.49
C LYS A 322 2.35 21.18 14.03
N GLU A 323 2.39 22.36 14.64
CA GLU A 323 2.41 22.53 16.10
C GLU A 323 1.05 22.20 16.75
N ALA A 324 -0.06 22.34 16.02
CA ALA A 324 -1.39 21.88 16.42
C ALA A 324 -1.59 20.36 16.28
N GLY A 325 -0.64 19.64 15.67
CA GLY A 325 -0.61 18.18 15.63
C GLY A 325 -1.30 17.51 14.44
N TYR A 326 -1.57 18.24 13.35
CA TYR A 326 -2.06 17.62 12.11
C TYR A 326 -0.92 16.91 11.35
N VAL A 327 -1.24 15.76 10.75
CA VAL A 327 -0.30 14.87 10.05
C VAL A 327 -0.12 15.26 8.58
N ALA A 328 -1.16 15.80 7.95
CA ALA A 328 -1.13 16.37 6.60
C ALA A 328 -2.17 17.51 6.47
N ALA A 329 -1.99 18.37 5.47
CA ALA A 329 -2.91 19.47 5.20
C ALA A 329 -3.09 19.78 3.70
N PHE A 330 -4.31 20.19 3.34
CA PHE A 330 -4.77 20.37 1.96
C PHE A 330 -4.95 21.84 1.58
N THR A 331 -4.52 22.19 0.37
CA THR A 331 -4.55 23.55 -0.20
C THR A 331 -5.39 23.59 -1.49
N MET A 332 -5.51 24.77 -2.10
CA MET A 332 -5.98 24.97 -3.48
C MET A 332 -5.15 26.09 -4.13
N HIS A 333 -5.30 26.28 -5.44
CA HIS A 333 -4.80 27.47 -6.14
C HIS A 333 -5.98 28.32 -6.61
N GLU A 334 -5.88 29.65 -6.47
CA GLU A 334 -6.88 30.61 -6.99
C GLU A 334 -6.94 30.64 -8.53
N ASP A 335 -5.94 30.05 -9.20
CA ASP A 335 -5.86 29.88 -10.64
C ASP A 335 -5.98 28.38 -10.99
N PRO A 336 -7.11 27.95 -11.61
CA PRO A 336 -7.31 26.55 -11.99
C PRO A 336 -6.22 25.97 -12.90
N THR A 337 -5.51 26.79 -13.68
CA THR A 337 -4.40 26.29 -14.53
C THR A 337 -3.13 25.99 -13.74
N LYS A 338 -3.12 26.24 -12.43
CA LYS A 338 -2.00 25.99 -11.50
C LYS A 338 -2.33 24.95 -10.43
N GLU A 339 -3.53 24.40 -10.41
CA GLU A 339 -3.94 23.32 -9.49
C GLU A 339 -3.13 22.03 -9.74
N GLN A 340 -2.58 21.47 -8.66
CA GLN A 340 -1.57 20.40 -8.68
C GLN A 340 -2.14 19.04 -8.26
N LEU A 341 -1.59 17.96 -8.81
CA LEU A 341 -1.83 16.59 -8.36
C LEU A 341 -1.11 16.33 -7.03
N ALA A 342 -1.57 15.36 -6.24
CA ALA A 342 -1.08 15.16 -4.88
C ALA A 342 0.44 14.88 -4.80
N GLY A 343 1.01 14.15 -5.76
CA GLY A 343 2.45 13.87 -5.85
C GLY A 343 3.32 15.06 -6.33
N GLU A 344 2.71 16.05 -6.97
CA GLU A 344 3.38 17.29 -7.43
C GLU A 344 3.54 18.31 -6.30
N SER A 345 2.67 18.22 -5.28
CA SER A 345 2.66 19.07 -4.07
C SER A 345 4.04 19.26 -3.44
N GLU A 346 4.25 20.40 -2.80
CA GLU A 346 5.53 20.70 -2.15
C GLU A 346 5.88 19.67 -1.05
N ASN A 347 4.98 19.49 -0.09
CA ASN A 347 5.14 18.58 1.05
C ASN A 347 3.76 18.21 1.65
N LEU A 348 3.71 17.29 2.62
CA LEU A 348 2.47 16.78 3.23
C LEU A 348 1.61 17.86 3.93
N LEU A 349 2.17 19.01 4.29
CA LEU A 349 1.43 20.14 4.88
C LEU A 349 0.89 21.13 3.83
N ALA A 350 0.99 20.81 2.54
CA ALA A 350 0.49 21.63 1.43
C ALA A 350 0.09 20.77 0.22
N ILE A 351 -0.75 19.75 0.44
CA ILE A 351 -1.22 18.83 -0.61
C ILE A 351 -2.18 19.57 -1.56
N GLY A 352 -1.85 19.57 -2.85
CA GLY A 352 -2.65 20.18 -3.92
C GLY A 352 -4.00 19.50 -4.14
N ARG A 353 -4.98 20.27 -4.60
CA ARG A 353 -6.33 19.83 -4.96
C ARG A 353 -6.77 20.45 -6.28
N TRP A 354 -7.74 19.79 -6.93
CA TRP A 354 -8.34 20.21 -8.21
C TRP A 354 -9.82 20.56 -8.00
N GLY A 355 -10.28 21.69 -8.52
CA GLY A 355 -11.70 22.05 -8.52
C GLY A 355 -12.54 21.06 -9.33
N GLN A 356 -13.80 20.87 -8.95
CA GLN A 356 -14.69 19.85 -9.55
C GLN A 356 -14.86 19.97 -11.07
N SER A 357 -14.66 21.17 -11.64
CA SER A 357 -14.73 21.44 -13.08
C SER A 357 -13.67 20.67 -13.88
N ARG A 358 -12.58 20.22 -13.23
CA ARG A 358 -11.52 19.41 -13.85
C ARG A 358 -11.77 17.90 -13.74
N LEU A 359 -12.95 17.45 -13.31
CA LEU A 359 -13.23 16.01 -13.20
C LEU A 359 -13.00 15.27 -14.53
N LEU A 360 -13.41 15.83 -15.67
CA LEU A 360 -13.19 15.18 -16.98
C LEU A 360 -11.69 14.98 -17.30
N GLU A 361 -10.86 15.98 -16.96
CA GLU A 361 -9.41 15.87 -17.10
C GLU A 361 -8.82 14.81 -16.15
N ALA A 362 -9.37 14.67 -14.95
CA ALA A 362 -9.02 13.60 -14.01
C ALA A 362 -9.41 12.22 -14.54
N LEU A 363 -10.58 12.05 -15.16
CA LEU A 363 -11.00 10.77 -15.77
C LEU A 363 -9.99 10.29 -16.84
N GLU A 364 -9.37 11.21 -17.59
CA GLU A 364 -8.38 10.92 -18.62
C GLU A 364 -6.95 10.73 -18.07
N ASN A 365 -6.55 11.47 -17.03
CA ASN A 365 -5.14 11.60 -16.64
C ASN A 365 -4.75 10.90 -15.32
N THR A 366 -5.70 10.33 -14.57
CA THR A 366 -5.41 9.67 -13.28
C THR A 366 -4.57 8.39 -13.45
N TRP A 367 -3.49 8.27 -12.68
CA TRP A 367 -2.60 7.10 -12.68
C TRP A 367 -1.95 6.90 -11.30
N GLY A 368 -2.10 5.73 -10.68
CA GLY A 368 -1.65 5.48 -9.30
C GLY A 368 -0.15 5.32 -9.09
N GLY A 369 0.67 5.57 -10.12
CA GLY A 369 2.06 5.15 -10.17
C GLY A 369 2.17 3.66 -10.49
N ALA A 370 3.25 3.00 -10.05
CA ALA A 370 3.30 1.54 -10.02
C ALA A 370 2.19 1.00 -9.10
N ALA A 371 1.49 -0.04 -9.55
CA ALA A 371 0.31 -0.56 -8.87
C ALA A 371 0.63 -1.15 -7.48
N LEU A 372 -0.40 -1.29 -6.63
CA LEU A 372 -0.31 -2.09 -5.42
C LEU A 372 0.18 -3.51 -5.75
N VAL A 373 1.19 -3.98 -5.01
CA VAL A 373 1.45 -5.42 -4.86
C VAL A 373 0.20 -6.00 -4.20
N ASN A 374 -0.67 -6.58 -5.03
CA ASN A 374 -2.04 -6.81 -4.63
C ASN A 374 -2.12 -8.04 -3.71
N ILE A 375 -2.28 -7.80 -2.40
CA ILE A 375 -2.29 -8.83 -1.34
C ILE A 375 -3.53 -9.75 -1.45
N ALA A 376 -4.50 -9.40 -2.29
CA ALA A 376 -5.37 -10.34 -2.99
C ALA A 376 -5.09 -10.24 -4.50
N GLY A 377 -4.90 -11.38 -5.19
CA GLY A 377 -4.41 -11.40 -6.57
C GLY A 377 -5.42 -10.92 -7.63
N GLN A 378 -4.91 -10.76 -8.87
CA GLN A 378 -5.52 -10.07 -10.03
C GLN A 378 -5.48 -8.53 -9.91
N SER A 379 -5.13 -7.76 -10.95
CA SER A 379 -4.46 -8.08 -12.23
C SER A 379 -3.90 -6.80 -12.85
N GLY A 380 -2.57 -6.70 -13.05
CA GLY A 380 -1.89 -5.53 -13.64
C GLY A 380 -1.34 -5.79 -15.06
N MET A 381 -1.94 -6.73 -15.79
CA MET A 381 -1.53 -7.22 -17.10
C MET A 381 -2.79 -7.30 -17.98
N GLU A 382 -2.68 -7.04 -19.28
CA GLU A 382 -3.73 -7.45 -20.22
C GLU A 382 -3.93 -8.98 -20.17
N GLU A 383 -5.14 -9.47 -20.43
CA GLU A 383 -5.43 -10.91 -20.42
C GLU A 383 -4.51 -11.66 -21.42
N PHE A 384 -4.02 -12.84 -21.04
CA PHE A 384 -2.89 -13.50 -21.69
C PHE A 384 -3.09 -13.77 -23.19
N ASP A 385 -2.50 -12.95 -24.05
CA ASP A 385 -2.55 -13.13 -25.51
C ASP A 385 -1.56 -14.20 -25.98
N PHE A 386 -2.00 -15.46 -25.92
CA PHE A 386 -1.35 -16.59 -26.59
C PHE A 386 -1.84 -16.78 -28.05
N THR A 387 -2.61 -15.82 -28.58
CA THR A 387 -3.23 -15.87 -29.91
C THR A 387 -2.41 -15.14 -30.97
N ALA A 388 -1.64 -14.13 -30.57
CA ALA A 388 -0.74 -13.38 -31.46
C ALA A 388 0.21 -14.30 -32.24
N PRO A 389 0.45 -14.03 -33.54
CA PRO A 389 1.38 -14.82 -34.34
C PRO A 389 2.84 -14.56 -33.95
N ILE A 390 3.69 -15.58 -34.04
CA ILE A 390 5.07 -15.54 -33.51
C ILE A 390 5.98 -14.61 -34.31
N LYS A 391 6.41 -13.50 -33.69
CA LYS A 391 7.27 -12.47 -34.30
C LYS A 391 8.65 -12.41 -33.64
N MET A 392 9.69 -12.58 -34.44
CA MET A 392 11.07 -12.28 -34.05
C MET A 392 11.39 -10.80 -34.33
N GLN A 393 12.03 -10.12 -33.38
CA GLN A 393 12.54 -8.76 -33.49
C GLN A 393 14.00 -8.69 -33.04
N LYS A 394 14.75 -7.72 -33.57
CA LYS A 394 16.05 -7.30 -33.02
C LYS A 394 15.91 -5.84 -32.59
N VAL A 395 16.27 -5.54 -31.35
CA VAL A 395 16.09 -4.21 -30.74
C VAL A 395 17.35 -3.79 -30.01
N ALA A 396 17.63 -2.49 -29.98
CA ALA A 396 18.66 -1.91 -29.13
C ALA A 396 17.98 -1.08 -28.05
N ILE A 397 18.23 -1.39 -26.77
CA ILE A 397 17.64 -0.69 -25.62
C ILE A 397 18.78 -0.38 -24.66
N ASP A 398 18.94 0.91 -24.35
CA ASP A 398 20.01 1.45 -23.49
C ASP A 398 21.41 0.91 -23.85
N ASN A 399 21.69 0.93 -25.17
CA ASN A 399 22.90 0.44 -25.84
C ASN A 399 23.14 -1.08 -25.82
N THR A 400 22.24 -1.88 -25.23
CA THR A 400 22.28 -3.36 -25.30
C THR A 400 21.40 -3.85 -26.45
N ASN A 401 21.97 -4.64 -27.36
CA ASN A 401 21.23 -5.31 -28.42
C ASN A 401 20.59 -6.61 -27.90
N LEU A 402 19.29 -6.78 -28.11
CA LEU A 402 18.51 -7.97 -27.78
C LEU A 402 17.90 -8.60 -29.03
N ILE A 403 17.79 -9.93 -29.04
CA ILE A 403 16.91 -10.67 -29.95
C ILE A 403 15.71 -11.14 -29.13
N LEU A 404 14.52 -10.75 -29.56
CA LEU A 404 13.24 -11.03 -28.90
C LEU A 404 12.37 -11.87 -29.82
N ILE A 405 11.62 -12.83 -29.29
CA ILE A 405 10.60 -13.57 -30.04
C ILE A 405 9.34 -13.64 -29.20
N SER A 406 8.27 -13.00 -29.67
CA SER A 406 7.02 -12.77 -28.94
C SER A 406 5.80 -13.39 -29.60
N GLY A 407 4.81 -13.78 -28.79
CA GLY A 407 3.55 -14.36 -29.23
C GLY A 407 3.58 -15.88 -29.37
N GLY A 408 2.49 -16.45 -29.87
CA GLY A 408 2.24 -17.88 -29.87
C GLY A 408 1.89 -18.41 -28.48
N ARG A 409 1.80 -19.73 -28.37
CA ARG A 409 1.46 -20.44 -27.14
C ARG A 409 2.72 -20.86 -26.38
N PRO A 410 2.84 -20.57 -25.08
CA PRO A 410 3.97 -20.98 -24.26
C PRO A 410 3.94 -22.48 -23.99
N VAL A 411 5.07 -23.17 -24.15
CA VAL A 411 5.24 -24.59 -23.76
C VAL A 411 6.66 -24.85 -23.24
N THR A 412 6.86 -26.00 -22.59
CA THR A 412 8.20 -26.52 -22.28
C THR A 412 8.43 -27.89 -22.89
N ILE A 413 9.70 -28.19 -23.18
CA ILE A 413 10.11 -29.40 -23.88
C ILE A 413 11.29 -30.02 -23.12
N HIS A 414 11.05 -31.16 -22.46
CA HIS A 414 12.08 -31.92 -21.74
C HIS A 414 12.59 -33.05 -22.64
N ALA A 415 13.88 -33.02 -22.96
CA ALA A 415 14.56 -33.97 -23.82
C ALA A 415 15.25 -35.09 -23.02
N ARG A 416 15.41 -36.27 -23.64
CA ARG A 416 16.00 -37.48 -23.00
C ARG A 416 17.49 -37.37 -22.63
N SER A 417 18.15 -36.28 -23.02
CA SER A 417 19.57 -35.98 -22.82
C SER A 417 19.79 -34.51 -23.19
N ARG A 418 21.03 -34.03 -23.08
CA ARG A 418 21.44 -32.67 -23.48
C ARG A 418 21.61 -32.59 -25.00
N TYR A 419 21.00 -31.59 -25.63
CA TYR A 419 21.06 -31.31 -27.07
C TYR A 419 21.17 -29.80 -27.32
N GLN A 420 21.44 -29.38 -28.55
CA GLN A 420 21.28 -27.99 -28.96
C GLN A 420 19.80 -27.64 -29.09
N VAL A 421 19.43 -26.39 -28.81
CA VAL A 421 18.01 -25.97 -28.87
C VAL A 421 17.36 -26.23 -30.25
N PRO A 422 18.03 -25.95 -31.39
CA PRO A 422 17.54 -26.39 -32.71
C PRO A 422 17.24 -27.89 -32.84
N GLU A 423 18.08 -28.77 -32.29
CA GLU A 423 17.90 -30.24 -32.36
C GLU A 423 16.67 -30.71 -31.57
N ILE A 424 16.37 -30.03 -30.45
CA ILE A 424 15.18 -30.27 -29.65
C ILE A 424 13.92 -29.81 -30.41
N LEU A 425 13.95 -28.62 -30.99
CA LEU A 425 12.82 -28.05 -31.73
C LEU A 425 12.52 -28.81 -33.04
N ALA A 426 13.53 -29.34 -33.73
CA ALA A 426 13.41 -29.97 -35.04
C ALA A 426 12.45 -31.18 -35.11
N ASN A 427 12.08 -31.78 -33.97
CA ASN A 427 11.16 -32.90 -33.87
C ASN A 427 9.80 -32.50 -33.25
N THR A 428 9.43 -31.21 -33.35
CA THR A 428 8.29 -30.60 -32.66
C THR A 428 7.55 -29.62 -33.57
N GLY A 429 6.39 -29.12 -33.13
CA GLY A 429 5.67 -28.05 -33.83
C GLY A 429 6.08 -26.63 -33.43
N ALA A 430 7.13 -26.46 -32.62
CA ALA A 430 7.52 -25.16 -32.10
C ALA A 430 8.30 -24.33 -33.13
N VAL A 431 7.93 -23.06 -33.28
CA VAL A 431 8.58 -22.12 -34.22
C VAL A 431 9.83 -21.50 -33.60
N ALA A 432 9.88 -21.41 -32.27
CA ALA A 432 10.96 -20.78 -31.54
C ALA A 432 11.22 -21.46 -30.20
N GLY A 433 12.42 -21.30 -29.66
CA GLY A 433 12.74 -21.76 -28.32
C GLY A 433 14.07 -21.22 -27.79
N VAL A 434 14.18 -21.19 -26.46
CA VAL A 434 15.34 -20.73 -25.70
C VAL A 434 15.78 -21.82 -24.70
N ASP A 435 17.05 -21.85 -24.30
CA ASP A 435 17.49 -22.75 -23.23
C ASP A 435 16.70 -22.51 -21.94
N GLY A 436 16.12 -23.56 -21.36
CA GLY A 436 15.14 -23.42 -20.28
C GLY A 436 15.65 -23.90 -18.92
N GLY A 437 15.25 -23.22 -17.85
CA GLY A 437 15.20 -23.77 -16.50
C GLY A 437 16.53 -24.19 -15.85
N PHE A 438 17.46 -23.24 -15.67
CA PHE A 438 18.59 -23.28 -14.73
C PHE A 438 19.34 -24.63 -14.58
N PHE A 439 20.31 -24.84 -15.47
CA PHE A 439 21.30 -25.90 -15.35
C PHE A 439 22.65 -25.37 -14.88
N SER A 440 23.38 -26.22 -14.16
CA SER A 440 24.79 -26.00 -13.82
C SER A 440 25.01 -24.78 -12.91
N LEU A 441 24.85 -25.01 -11.60
CA LEU A 441 25.80 -24.45 -10.64
C LEU A 441 27.22 -24.87 -11.06
N GLU A 442 28.23 -24.05 -10.75
CA GLU A 442 29.64 -24.13 -11.21
C GLU A 442 30.22 -25.54 -11.45
N PHE A 443 29.92 -26.52 -10.58
CA PHE A 443 30.45 -27.89 -10.61
C PHE A 443 29.45 -28.99 -11.00
N LEU A 444 28.21 -28.65 -11.37
CA LEU A 444 27.18 -29.63 -11.77
C LEU A 444 27.28 -29.94 -13.28
N ASP A 445 28.10 -30.95 -13.62
CA ASP A 445 27.96 -31.69 -14.87
C ASP A 445 27.00 -32.87 -14.67
N SER A 446 25.70 -32.60 -14.80
CA SER A 446 24.64 -33.59 -14.63
C SER A 446 23.56 -33.37 -15.69
N ASN A 447 23.02 -34.46 -16.24
CA ASN A 447 21.92 -34.43 -17.22
C ASN A 447 20.54 -34.20 -16.58
N GLN A 448 20.48 -33.44 -15.48
CA GLN A 448 19.28 -33.32 -14.63
C GLN A 448 19.02 -31.87 -14.25
N MET A 449 17.74 -31.52 -14.21
CA MET A 449 17.22 -30.28 -13.68
C MET A 449 17.60 -30.11 -12.20
N ILE A 450 17.85 -28.87 -11.78
CA ILE A 450 18.08 -28.53 -10.36
C ILE A 450 16.75 -28.46 -9.59
N GLY A 451 15.67 -28.07 -10.27
CA GLY A 451 14.30 -28.08 -9.76
C GLY A 451 13.39 -29.11 -10.43
N PRO A 452 12.11 -29.18 -10.01
CA PRO A 452 11.13 -30.03 -10.66
C PRO A 452 10.78 -29.54 -12.07
N VAL A 453 10.30 -30.46 -12.91
CA VAL A 453 9.73 -30.16 -14.23
C VAL A 453 8.42 -30.90 -14.45
N LEU A 454 7.43 -30.18 -14.99
CA LEU A 454 6.35 -30.73 -15.78
C LEU A 454 6.50 -30.18 -17.21
N SER A 455 6.33 -31.00 -18.24
CA SER A 455 6.52 -30.56 -19.63
C SER A 455 5.54 -31.22 -20.59
N GLN A 456 4.98 -30.43 -21.51
CA GLN A 456 3.91 -30.82 -22.41
C GLN A 456 4.21 -32.07 -23.25
N ASN A 457 5.49 -32.24 -23.65
CA ASN A 457 5.93 -33.36 -24.47
C ASN A 457 6.06 -34.68 -23.69
N THR A 458 6.30 -34.64 -22.38
CA THR A 458 6.41 -35.84 -21.53
C THR A 458 5.14 -36.14 -20.73
N LYS A 459 4.37 -35.10 -20.37
CA LYS A 459 3.21 -35.12 -19.47
C LYS A 459 3.46 -35.85 -18.16
N LYS A 460 4.70 -35.77 -17.66
CA LYS A 460 5.13 -36.37 -16.40
C LYS A 460 5.79 -35.31 -15.55
N PHE A 461 5.35 -35.21 -14.30
CA PHE A 461 6.09 -34.49 -13.28
C PHE A 461 7.37 -35.26 -12.95
N VAL A 462 8.49 -34.55 -12.92
CA VAL A 462 9.81 -35.05 -12.53
C VAL A 462 10.27 -34.20 -11.35
N PRO A 463 10.35 -34.72 -10.12
CA PRO A 463 10.82 -33.96 -8.97
C PRO A 463 12.31 -33.64 -9.09
N GLY A 464 12.72 -32.49 -8.55
CA GLY A 464 14.12 -32.16 -8.32
C GLY A 464 14.73 -32.99 -7.18
N LYS A 465 16.06 -33.12 -7.20
CA LYS A 465 16.81 -33.81 -6.13
C LYS A 465 16.75 -33.02 -4.82
N GLU A 466 16.54 -33.72 -3.70
CA GLU A 466 16.45 -33.15 -2.34
C GLU A 466 17.63 -32.20 -1.98
N ALA A 467 18.87 -32.57 -2.33
CA ALA A 467 20.06 -31.75 -2.06
C ALA A 467 20.23 -30.54 -3.01
N ASP A 468 19.52 -30.52 -4.13
CA ASP A 468 19.57 -29.47 -5.15
C ASP A 468 18.39 -28.50 -5.02
N VAL A 469 17.18 -28.97 -4.68
CA VAL A 469 16.00 -28.12 -4.46
C VAL A 469 16.20 -27.11 -3.32
N LEU A 470 16.99 -27.47 -2.30
CA LEU A 470 17.39 -26.54 -1.22
C LEU A 470 18.16 -25.31 -1.74
N ARG A 471 18.85 -25.42 -2.88
CA ARG A 471 19.67 -24.36 -3.49
C ARG A 471 18.86 -23.38 -4.33
N ILE A 472 17.63 -23.77 -4.70
CA ILE A 472 16.68 -22.97 -5.47
C ILE A 472 15.48 -22.50 -4.65
N LYS A 473 15.57 -22.53 -3.31
CA LYS A 473 14.60 -21.88 -2.43
C LYS A 473 14.35 -20.42 -2.87
N ASN A 474 13.08 -20.02 -2.93
CA ASN A 474 12.64 -18.68 -3.34
C ASN A 474 13.04 -18.24 -4.77
N ARG A 475 13.56 -19.14 -5.61
CA ARG A 475 13.74 -18.89 -7.06
C ARG A 475 12.38 -18.89 -7.77
N PRO A 476 12.25 -18.27 -8.97
CA PRO A 476 10.99 -18.26 -9.70
C PRO A 476 10.60 -19.66 -10.18
N LEU A 477 9.54 -20.21 -9.61
CA LEU A 477 8.78 -21.30 -10.20
C LEU A 477 7.78 -20.69 -11.18
N VAL A 478 7.87 -21.09 -12.45
CA VAL A 478 6.98 -20.70 -13.53
C VAL A 478 6.02 -21.85 -13.77
N LEU A 479 4.72 -21.59 -13.65
CA LEU A 479 3.63 -22.51 -14.00
C LEU A 479 2.91 -21.99 -15.23
N ILE A 480 2.62 -22.84 -16.20
CA ILE A 480 1.98 -22.49 -17.46
C ILE A 480 0.78 -23.42 -17.69
N SER A 481 -0.34 -22.84 -18.09
CA SER A 481 -1.49 -23.56 -18.62
C SER A 481 -1.77 -23.19 -20.07
N LYS A 482 -2.91 -23.63 -20.62
CA LYS A 482 -3.35 -23.24 -21.97
C LYS A 482 -3.70 -21.76 -22.10
N GLU A 483 -4.01 -21.10 -20.99
CA GLU A 483 -4.67 -19.79 -20.94
C GLU A 483 -3.98 -18.81 -19.96
N THR A 484 -3.09 -19.28 -19.08
CA THR A 484 -2.40 -18.41 -18.11
C THR A 484 -0.95 -18.81 -17.84
N VAL A 485 -0.17 -17.88 -17.26
CA VAL A 485 1.11 -18.16 -16.59
C VAL A 485 1.06 -17.65 -15.15
N LYS A 486 1.67 -18.36 -14.20
CA LYS A 486 1.94 -17.88 -12.84
C LYS A 486 3.43 -17.90 -12.54
N PHE A 487 3.92 -16.86 -11.89
CA PHE A 487 5.29 -16.76 -11.37
C PHE A 487 5.22 -16.73 -9.84
N ILE A 488 5.68 -17.79 -9.18
CA ILE A 488 5.60 -17.94 -7.71
C ILE A 488 6.95 -18.31 -7.10
N PRO A 489 7.22 -17.96 -5.82
CA PRO A 489 8.43 -18.40 -5.14
C PRO A 489 8.46 -19.93 -4.98
N PHE A 490 9.59 -20.56 -5.29
CA PHE A 490 9.78 -21.99 -5.08
C PHE A 490 9.90 -22.33 -3.58
N ASP A 491 8.84 -22.93 -3.01
CA ASP A 491 8.83 -23.48 -1.66
C ASP A 491 9.34 -24.93 -1.68
N VAL A 492 10.53 -25.13 -1.11
CA VAL A 492 11.23 -26.42 -1.02
C VAL A 492 10.44 -27.50 -0.28
N ASN A 493 9.46 -27.12 0.55
CA ASN A 493 8.66 -28.05 1.37
C ASN A 493 7.35 -28.46 0.69
N LYS A 494 7.04 -27.89 -0.49
CA LYS A 494 5.78 -28.13 -1.20
C LYS A 494 6.00 -28.43 -2.68
N HIS A 495 6.67 -27.51 -3.38
CA HIS A 495 6.62 -27.45 -4.85
C HIS A 495 7.46 -28.53 -5.53
N ASN A 496 8.07 -29.45 -4.77
CA ASN A 496 8.70 -30.66 -5.31
C ASN A 496 7.72 -31.85 -5.44
N GLU A 497 6.43 -31.65 -5.16
CA GLU A 497 5.36 -32.64 -5.36
C GLU A 497 4.34 -32.17 -6.41
N GLN A 498 3.89 -33.07 -7.29
CA GLN A 498 2.93 -32.74 -8.36
C GLN A 498 1.61 -32.18 -7.81
N SER A 499 1.10 -32.76 -6.73
CA SER A 499 -0.12 -32.33 -6.03
C SER A 499 -0.06 -30.89 -5.52
N ALA A 500 1.12 -30.40 -5.13
CA ALA A 500 1.30 -29.00 -4.72
C ALA A 500 1.30 -28.05 -5.93
N ILE A 501 1.90 -28.48 -7.05
CA ILE A 501 1.87 -27.72 -8.31
C ILE A 501 0.44 -27.63 -8.86
N GLU A 502 -0.32 -28.72 -8.80
CA GLU A 502 -1.75 -28.77 -9.17
C GLU A 502 -2.64 -27.95 -8.21
N ALA A 503 -2.26 -27.80 -6.94
CA ALA A 503 -2.95 -26.92 -6.00
C ALA A 503 -2.71 -25.43 -6.31
N GLU A 504 -1.50 -25.07 -6.78
CA GLU A 504 -1.18 -23.71 -7.24
C GLU A 504 -1.79 -23.39 -8.61
N MET A 505 -1.92 -24.38 -9.51
CA MET A 505 -2.52 -24.24 -10.84
C MET A 505 -3.19 -25.58 -11.29
N PRO A 506 -4.52 -25.75 -11.11
CA PRO A 506 -5.20 -27.02 -11.43
C PRO A 506 -5.23 -27.43 -12.90
N ASP A 507 -4.98 -26.49 -13.81
CA ASP A 507 -4.98 -26.66 -15.27
C ASP A 507 -3.55 -26.67 -15.88
N VAL A 508 -2.53 -26.76 -15.04
CA VAL A 508 -1.10 -26.70 -15.42
C VAL A 508 -0.73 -27.76 -16.47
N THR A 509 -0.06 -27.33 -17.54
CA THR A 509 0.50 -28.23 -18.56
C THR A 509 2.02 -28.33 -18.49
N ASP A 510 2.67 -27.28 -17.97
CA ASP A 510 4.11 -27.12 -17.93
C ASP A 510 4.54 -26.36 -16.66
N ALA A 511 5.66 -26.76 -16.06
CA ALA A 511 6.22 -26.13 -14.86
C ALA A 511 7.75 -26.27 -14.85
N PHE A 512 8.47 -25.20 -14.50
CA PHE A 512 9.93 -25.21 -14.35
C PHE A 512 10.43 -24.11 -13.39
N VAL A 513 11.66 -24.22 -12.91
CA VAL A 513 12.30 -23.20 -12.06
C VAL A 513 13.37 -22.43 -12.83
N GLY A 514 13.29 -21.09 -12.85
CA GLY A 514 14.28 -20.19 -13.43
C GLY A 514 15.39 -19.79 -12.44
N ALA A 515 16.47 -19.19 -12.95
CA ALA A 515 17.67 -18.85 -12.18
C ALA A 515 17.44 -17.66 -11.21
N ALA A 516 16.69 -16.66 -11.64
CA ALA A 516 16.26 -15.49 -10.85
C ALA A 516 15.15 -14.74 -11.61
N TRP A 517 14.36 -13.90 -10.91
CA TRP A 517 13.60 -12.85 -11.59
C TRP A 517 14.57 -11.75 -12.05
N LEU A 518 14.42 -11.31 -13.30
CA LEU A 518 15.01 -10.10 -13.87
C LEU A 518 14.03 -8.93 -13.73
N VAL A 519 12.76 -9.21 -14.00
CA VAL A 519 11.60 -8.32 -13.81
C VAL A 519 10.53 -9.12 -13.08
N ARG A 520 9.83 -8.50 -12.14
CA ARG A 520 8.70 -9.09 -11.44
C ARG A 520 7.68 -8.00 -11.15
N ASP A 521 6.38 -8.26 -11.40
CA ASP A 521 5.30 -7.31 -11.16
C ASP A 521 5.59 -5.92 -11.80
N GLY A 522 6.16 -5.92 -13.01
CA GLY A 522 6.62 -4.74 -13.76
C GLY A 522 7.95 -4.13 -13.32
N ALA A 523 8.51 -4.57 -12.19
CA ALA A 523 9.68 -3.94 -11.56
C ALA A 523 10.98 -4.72 -11.80
N ALA A 524 12.03 -4.01 -12.25
CA ALA A 524 13.38 -4.54 -12.35
C ALA A 524 13.93 -4.96 -10.98
N GLN A 525 14.56 -6.13 -10.91
CA GLN A 525 15.03 -6.69 -9.66
C GLN A 525 16.43 -6.18 -9.26
N SER A 526 16.66 -6.02 -7.95
CA SER A 526 17.93 -5.54 -7.41
C SER A 526 18.94 -6.68 -7.22
N ALA A 527 20.24 -6.36 -7.19
CA ALA A 527 21.33 -7.33 -7.01
C ALA A 527 21.12 -8.28 -5.81
N GLN A 528 20.46 -7.80 -4.75
CA GLN A 528 20.18 -8.56 -3.54
C GLN A 528 19.24 -9.76 -3.77
N THR A 529 18.32 -9.71 -4.75
CA THR A 529 17.36 -10.80 -4.99
C THR A 529 17.99 -12.00 -5.71
N PHE A 530 19.09 -11.77 -6.45
CA PHE A 530 19.88 -12.84 -7.08
C PHE A 530 20.61 -13.70 -6.04
N GLY A 531 20.89 -13.15 -4.85
CA GLY A 531 21.37 -13.89 -3.68
C GLY A 531 22.72 -14.57 -3.92
N ASN A 532 22.76 -15.90 -3.77
CA ASN A 532 23.95 -16.72 -4.00
C ASN A 532 24.09 -17.23 -5.46
N LEU A 533 23.47 -16.56 -6.43
CA LEU A 533 23.57 -16.99 -7.83
C LEU A 533 24.97 -16.72 -8.37
N PHE A 534 25.56 -17.73 -9.01
CA PHE A 534 26.89 -17.62 -9.60
C PHE A 534 26.87 -16.67 -10.81
N ASP A 535 27.82 -15.73 -10.85
CA ASP A 535 28.04 -14.78 -11.96
C ASP A 535 26.77 -14.06 -12.46
N PHE A 536 25.89 -13.57 -11.57
CA PHE A 536 24.74 -12.75 -11.96
C PHE A 536 25.14 -11.30 -12.31
N ASP A 537 26.20 -10.80 -11.68
CA ASP A 537 26.78 -9.47 -11.83
C ASP A 537 27.86 -9.38 -12.93
N ALA A 538 28.27 -10.53 -13.49
CA ALA A 538 29.19 -10.59 -14.62
C ALA A 538 28.50 -10.22 -15.96
N GLU A 539 29.19 -9.48 -16.82
CA GLU A 539 28.74 -9.24 -18.20
C GLU A 539 28.80 -10.53 -19.02
N ARG A 540 27.64 -11.06 -19.43
CA ARG A 540 27.52 -12.28 -20.26
C ARG A 540 26.37 -12.18 -21.25
N HIS A 541 26.35 -13.02 -22.27
CA HIS A 541 25.11 -13.27 -22.99
C HIS A 541 24.07 -13.83 -21.99
N ARG A 542 22.84 -13.35 -22.06
CA ARG A 542 21.76 -13.72 -21.13
C ARG A 542 20.50 -14.18 -21.86
N ALA A 543 20.01 -15.36 -21.53
CA ALA A 543 18.73 -15.93 -21.91
C ALA A 543 17.65 -15.69 -20.86
N PHE A 544 16.46 -15.32 -21.32
CA PHE A 544 15.31 -15.10 -20.46
C PHE A 544 13.99 -15.55 -21.08
N TRP A 545 13.02 -15.77 -20.21
CA TRP A 545 11.61 -15.98 -20.50
C TRP A 545 10.78 -14.93 -19.78
N GLY A 546 9.75 -14.38 -20.39
CA GLY A 546 8.86 -13.46 -19.72
C GLY A 546 7.53 -13.26 -20.42
N ILE A 547 6.67 -12.47 -19.79
CA ILE A 547 5.39 -12.00 -20.35
C ILE A 547 5.49 -10.49 -20.49
N ASN A 548 5.20 -9.96 -21.68
CA ASN A 548 5.13 -8.51 -21.89
C ASN A 548 3.81 -7.95 -21.35
N LYS A 549 3.73 -6.62 -21.19
CA LYS A 549 2.53 -5.93 -20.67
C LYS A 549 1.23 -6.19 -21.47
N ASN A 550 1.35 -6.65 -22.73
CA ASN A 550 0.22 -7.01 -23.58
C ASN A 550 -0.24 -8.48 -23.37
N GLY A 551 0.13 -9.11 -22.25
CA GLY A 551 -0.16 -10.52 -21.97
C GLY A 551 0.62 -11.55 -22.81
N GLN A 552 1.47 -11.10 -23.74
CA GLN A 552 2.12 -12.00 -24.72
C GLN A 552 3.39 -12.64 -24.16
N PRO A 553 3.61 -13.96 -24.40
CA PRO A 553 4.84 -14.63 -24.03
C PRO A 553 6.01 -14.16 -24.90
N VAL A 554 7.20 -14.07 -24.29
CA VAL A 554 8.44 -13.66 -24.97
C VAL A 554 9.63 -14.46 -24.48
N ILE A 555 10.32 -15.14 -25.40
CA ILE A 555 11.69 -15.62 -25.20
C ILE A 555 12.68 -14.58 -25.76
N GLY A 556 13.86 -14.47 -25.17
CA GLY A 556 14.88 -13.58 -25.72
C GLY A 556 16.30 -13.85 -25.22
N VAL A 557 17.28 -13.29 -25.95
CA VAL A 557 18.69 -13.26 -25.55
C VAL A 557 19.32 -11.89 -25.75
N SER A 558 20.31 -11.55 -24.93
CA SER A 558 21.22 -10.44 -25.23
C SER A 558 22.28 -10.86 -26.26
N VAL A 559 22.44 -10.05 -27.31
CA VAL A 559 23.51 -10.19 -28.30
C VAL A 559 24.82 -9.72 -27.70
N ASP A 560 24.77 -8.61 -26.97
CA ASP A 560 25.92 -8.08 -26.22
C ASP A 560 26.00 -8.71 -24.82
N PRO A 561 27.21 -8.81 -24.22
CA PRO A 561 27.35 -9.15 -22.82
C PRO A 561 26.70 -8.11 -21.90
N VAL A 562 25.93 -8.57 -20.91
CA VAL A 562 25.24 -7.73 -19.92
C VAL A 562 25.11 -8.47 -18.57
N ASP A 563 25.12 -7.72 -17.47
CA ASP A 563 24.80 -8.26 -16.14
C ASP A 563 23.27 -8.44 -15.96
N SER A 564 22.87 -9.35 -15.08
CA SER A 564 21.45 -9.68 -14.85
C SER A 564 20.63 -8.53 -14.25
N VAL A 565 21.26 -7.62 -13.50
CA VAL A 565 20.58 -6.48 -12.86
C VAL A 565 20.32 -5.37 -13.88
N SER A 566 21.26 -5.11 -14.79
CA SER A 566 21.08 -4.16 -15.90
C SER A 566 20.11 -4.71 -16.95
N LEU A 567 20.17 -6.02 -17.26
CA LEU A 567 19.14 -6.65 -18.09
C LEU A 567 17.74 -6.52 -17.48
N GLY A 568 17.59 -6.71 -16.16
CA GLY A 568 16.32 -6.47 -15.47
C GLY A 568 15.77 -5.05 -15.68
N LYS A 569 16.63 -4.02 -15.59
CA LYS A 569 16.25 -2.62 -15.87
C LYS A 569 15.82 -2.42 -17.32
N ILE A 570 16.56 -2.99 -18.27
CA ILE A 570 16.28 -2.94 -19.70
C ILE A 570 14.92 -3.58 -20.03
N LEU A 571 14.63 -4.75 -19.45
CA LEU A 571 13.36 -5.46 -19.68
C LEU A 571 12.18 -4.75 -19.01
N ALA A 572 12.32 -4.24 -17.78
CA ALA A 572 11.26 -3.45 -17.15
C ALA A 572 10.93 -2.20 -17.98
N LYS A 573 11.96 -1.49 -18.47
CA LYS A 573 11.83 -0.33 -19.37
C LYS A 573 11.19 -0.69 -20.72
N ALA A 574 11.40 -1.91 -21.21
CA ALA A 574 10.76 -2.45 -22.41
C ALA A 574 9.29 -2.87 -22.20
N GLY A 575 8.75 -2.75 -20.98
CA GLY A 575 7.36 -3.10 -20.67
C GLY A 575 7.12 -4.58 -20.47
N TYR A 576 8.04 -5.29 -19.81
CA TYR A 576 7.82 -6.65 -19.32
C TYR A 576 7.13 -6.63 -17.96
N TYR A 577 6.18 -7.54 -17.74
CA TYR A 577 5.49 -7.68 -16.45
C TYR A 577 6.28 -8.64 -15.54
N ASP A 578 6.51 -9.86 -16.00
CA ASP A 578 7.42 -10.83 -15.39
C ASP A 578 8.49 -11.24 -16.41
N ALA A 579 9.73 -11.37 -15.96
CA ALA A 579 10.81 -11.96 -16.75
C ALA A 579 11.79 -12.70 -15.82
N VAL A 580 12.12 -13.94 -16.16
CA VAL A 580 13.02 -14.82 -15.43
C VAL A 580 14.24 -15.15 -16.26
N MET A 581 15.42 -15.12 -15.64
CA MET A 581 16.66 -15.60 -16.26
C MET A 581 16.67 -17.12 -16.32
N LEU A 582 17.17 -17.69 -17.40
CA LEU A 582 17.17 -19.14 -17.62
C LEU A 582 18.57 -19.76 -17.51
N ASP A 583 19.62 -18.99 -17.78
CA ASP A 583 21.00 -19.46 -17.84
C ASP A 583 21.88 -19.11 -16.62
N SER A 584 23.14 -19.56 -16.69
CA SER A 584 24.29 -19.07 -15.92
C SER A 584 25.34 -18.38 -16.83
N GLY A 585 24.89 -17.89 -17.99
CA GLY A 585 25.68 -17.22 -19.03
C GLY A 585 26.58 -18.12 -19.89
N ALA A 586 26.36 -19.45 -19.86
CA ALA A 586 27.14 -20.44 -20.65
C ALA A 586 26.28 -21.42 -21.48
N SER A 587 24.97 -21.49 -21.23
CA SER A 587 23.99 -22.26 -22.02
C SER A 587 23.20 -21.41 -23.01
N THR A 588 23.31 -20.09 -22.90
CA THR A 588 22.52 -19.06 -23.58
C THR A 588 22.35 -19.36 -25.07
N SER A 589 21.13 -19.73 -25.45
CA SER A 589 20.80 -20.28 -26.75
C SER A 589 19.39 -19.88 -27.16
N LEU A 590 19.24 -19.16 -28.27
CA LEU A 590 17.94 -18.84 -28.89
C LEU A 590 17.88 -19.44 -30.29
N ALA A 591 16.74 -20.06 -30.63
CA ALA A 591 16.50 -20.61 -31.96
C ALA A 591 15.15 -20.15 -32.53
N TYR A 592 15.09 -19.96 -33.84
CA TYR A 592 13.89 -19.57 -34.59
C TYR A 592 13.86 -20.27 -35.95
N LYS A 593 12.74 -20.94 -36.27
CA LYS A 593 12.49 -21.66 -37.52
C LYS A 593 13.57 -22.70 -37.89
N GLY A 594 14.25 -23.24 -36.88
CA GLY A 594 15.33 -24.23 -37.01
C GLY A 594 16.74 -23.65 -36.94
N ASP A 595 16.92 -22.34 -37.10
CA ASP A 595 18.23 -21.69 -37.04
C ASP A 595 18.59 -21.25 -35.61
N SER A 596 19.87 -21.38 -35.23
CA SER A 596 20.42 -20.73 -34.04
C SER A 596 20.62 -19.24 -34.30
N LEU A 597 20.21 -18.40 -33.35
CA LEU A 597 20.33 -16.93 -33.44
C LEU A 597 21.53 -16.37 -32.65
N VAL A 598 22.29 -17.21 -31.94
CA VAL A 598 23.52 -16.84 -31.22
C VAL A 598 24.77 -17.19 -32.03
N GLY A 599 25.79 -16.33 -31.98
CA GLY A 599 26.97 -16.38 -32.85
C GLY A 599 28.05 -17.42 -32.47
N TYR A 600 27.73 -18.39 -31.62
CA TYR A 600 28.63 -19.42 -31.11
C TYR A 600 27.83 -20.72 -30.87
N THR A 601 28.51 -21.81 -30.51
CA THR A 601 27.88 -23.07 -30.11
C THR A 601 27.65 -23.07 -28.59
N PRO A 602 26.40 -22.99 -28.09
CA PRO A 602 26.13 -22.97 -26.65
C PRO A 602 26.35 -24.33 -26.00
N ARG A 603 26.44 -24.37 -24.67
CA ARG A 603 26.47 -25.64 -23.91
C ARG A 603 25.12 -26.36 -24.06
N PRO A 604 25.06 -27.61 -24.56
CA PRO A 604 23.81 -28.36 -24.72
C PRO A 604 22.96 -28.44 -23.45
N VAL A 605 21.63 -28.42 -23.63
CA VAL A 605 20.63 -28.43 -22.55
C VAL A 605 19.61 -29.57 -22.75
N PRO A 606 19.06 -30.16 -21.69
CA PRO A 606 17.99 -31.14 -21.78
C PRO A 606 16.59 -30.53 -21.66
N HIS A 607 16.44 -29.21 -21.51
CA HIS A 607 15.14 -28.53 -21.37
C HIS A 607 15.12 -27.20 -22.14
N VAL A 608 13.98 -26.89 -22.75
CA VAL A 608 13.75 -25.72 -23.60
C VAL A 608 12.40 -25.10 -23.25
N VAL A 609 12.34 -23.77 -23.14
CA VAL A 609 11.09 -23.00 -23.15
C VAL A 609 10.81 -22.59 -24.59
N ALA A 610 9.64 -22.90 -25.12
CA ALA A 610 9.33 -22.83 -26.55
C ALA A 610 8.00 -22.14 -26.85
N LEU A 611 7.89 -21.65 -28.08
CA LEU A 611 6.70 -21.00 -28.62
C LEU A 611 6.11 -21.86 -29.75
N MET A 612 4.91 -22.38 -29.51
CA MET A 612 4.08 -23.07 -30.51
C MET A 612 3.22 -22.04 -31.26
N PRO A 613 2.93 -22.22 -32.57
CA PRO A 613 1.97 -21.36 -33.26
C PRO A 613 0.64 -21.27 -32.50
N SER A 614 -0.05 -20.13 -32.60
CA SER A 614 -1.44 -20.08 -32.12
C SER A 614 -2.34 -20.93 -33.01
N ASP A 615 -3.47 -21.42 -32.48
CA ASP A 615 -4.39 -22.24 -33.26
C ASP A 615 -4.95 -21.48 -34.49
N THR A 616 -5.04 -20.15 -34.39
CA THR A 616 -5.32 -19.24 -35.52
C THR A 616 -4.22 -19.25 -36.58
N GLU A 617 -2.94 -19.23 -36.17
CA GLU A 617 -1.78 -19.32 -37.08
C GLU A 617 -1.70 -20.69 -37.76
N VAL A 618 -2.07 -21.78 -37.07
CA VAL A 618 -2.22 -23.11 -37.68
C VAL A 618 -3.34 -23.11 -38.73
N MET A 619 -4.53 -22.63 -38.38
CA MET A 619 -5.68 -22.59 -39.31
C MET A 619 -5.43 -21.71 -40.54
N ALA A 620 -4.70 -20.61 -40.39
CA ALA A 620 -4.27 -19.78 -41.51
C ALA A 620 -3.31 -20.52 -42.45
N ASN A 621 -2.30 -21.21 -41.92
CA ASN A 621 -1.34 -21.98 -42.72
C ASN A 621 -1.95 -23.26 -43.34
N CYS A 622 -3.00 -23.83 -42.74
CA CYS A 622 -3.75 -24.95 -43.29
C CYS A 622 -4.77 -24.55 -44.38
N SER A 623 -4.96 -23.26 -44.65
CA SER A 623 -5.85 -22.77 -45.71
C SER A 623 -5.12 -22.74 -47.06
N PRO A 624 -5.47 -23.58 -48.05
CA PRO A 624 -4.73 -23.67 -49.30
C PRO A 624 -4.88 -22.40 -50.15
N ASN A 625 -3.76 -21.94 -50.74
CA ASN A 625 -3.66 -20.72 -51.53
C ASN A 625 -4.54 -20.75 -52.81
N LEU A 626 -5.79 -20.32 -52.70
CA LEU A 626 -6.73 -20.14 -53.81
C LEU A 626 -6.50 -18.82 -54.57
N SER A 627 -5.24 -18.50 -54.90
CA SER A 627 -4.91 -17.28 -55.66
C SER A 627 -3.60 -17.37 -56.47
N SER A 628 -3.57 -18.23 -57.51
CA SER A 628 -2.59 -18.12 -58.62
C SER A 628 -2.91 -19.00 -59.85
N LYS A 629 -4.13 -18.88 -60.43
CA LYS A 629 -4.44 -19.45 -61.76
C LYS A 629 -5.27 -18.53 -62.67
N GLN A 630 -4.62 -17.45 -63.10
CA GLN A 630 -4.68 -17.01 -64.49
C GLN A 630 -3.31 -17.40 -65.11
N THR A 631 -3.13 -17.71 -66.41
CA THR A 631 -4.03 -17.61 -67.58
C THR A 631 -3.64 -18.70 -68.61
N LYS A 632 -4.41 -18.81 -69.69
CA LYS A 632 -4.31 -19.78 -70.80
C LYS A 632 -4.89 -21.17 -70.45
N GLN A 633 -5.60 -21.85 -71.36
CA GLN A 633 -5.86 -21.54 -72.77
C GLN A 633 -7.36 -21.48 -73.06
#